data_AF-A0A1W2DY25-F1
#
_entry.id   AF-A0A1W2DY25-F1
#
_cell.length_a   1.000
_cell.length_b   1.000
_cell.length_c   1.000
_cell.angle_alpha   90.00
_cell.angle_beta   90.00
_cell.angle_gamma   90.00
#
_symmetry.space_group_name_H-M   'P 1'
#
loop_
_entity.id
_entity.type
_entity.pdbx_description
1 polymer ?
#
loop_
_entity_poly.entity_id
_entity_poly.type
_entity_poly.pdbx_seq_one_letter_code
_entity_poly.pdbx_strand_id
1 'polypeptide(L)'
;MSISVTGSFPSFCPSGYDQVGLGNLSRYIIRACFSQERMGYIPAKDSHDGTAKVIYRSKDRKSRKVFNALDWLARLTTHIPGRYEHTVRYYGHYSNKSRGMRKKAGMDDSIPAVMPNEMTSKESRQNWARLIQKIYEVDPLICPKCWGQMYIISFIEELDIIETILRHLGLWDIRNHDPPKPSISNLIPDLVYDFSDSQIPAVDYWN
;
A
#
# COMPACT_ATOMS: atom_id res chain seq x y z
N MET A 1 -0.26 -12.32 22.86
CA MET A 1 1.02 -12.98 22.53
C MET A 1 1.75 -12.12 21.49
N SER A 2 2.53 -11.17 21.99
CA SER A 2 3.27 -10.20 21.18
C SER A 2 4.37 -10.91 20.40
N ILE A 3 4.33 -10.84 19.07
CA ILE A 3 5.46 -11.24 18.24
C ILE A 3 6.42 -10.04 18.26
N SER A 4 7.32 -10.03 19.23
CA SER A 4 8.48 -9.16 19.24
C SER A 4 9.37 -9.57 18.07
N VAL A 5 9.28 -8.83 16.97
CA VAL A 5 10.28 -8.89 15.90
C VAL A 5 11.52 -8.15 16.41
N THR A 6 12.33 -8.84 17.20
CA THR A 6 13.69 -8.39 17.55
C THR A 6 14.60 -8.62 16.34
N GLY A 7 14.38 -7.85 15.28
CA GLY A 7 15.38 -7.64 14.26
C GLY A 7 16.25 -6.48 14.69
N SER A 8 17.49 -6.74 15.12
CA SER A 8 18.52 -5.70 15.11
C SER A 8 18.51 -5.09 13.70
N PHE A 9 18.21 -3.80 13.60
CA PHE A 9 18.48 -3.04 12.39
C PHE A 9 20.00 -2.86 12.34
N PRO A 10 20.74 -3.55 11.44
CA PRO A 10 22.08 -3.09 11.17
C PRO A 10 21.94 -1.72 10.53
N SER A 11 22.52 -0.71 11.18
CA SER A 11 22.75 0.62 10.63
C SER A 11 23.73 0.51 9.46
N PHE A 12 23.31 -0.10 8.36
CA PHE A 12 24.13 -0.26 7.18
C PHE A 12 23.80 0.90 6.25
N CYS A 13 24.56 1.99 6.36
CA CYS A 13 24.65 2.97 5.29
C CYS A 13 25.43 2.32 4.15
N PRO A 14 24.81 1.94 3.01
CA PRO A 14 25.56 1.41 1.89
C PRO A 14 26.42 2.55 1.37
N SER A 15 27.74 2.33 1.26
CA SER A 15 28.57 3.18 0.42
C SER A 15 28.02 3.08 -1.01
N GLY A 16 27.98 4.21 -1.74
CA GLY A 16 27.27 4.32 -3.03
C GLY A 16 27.74 3.41 -4.18
N TYR A 17 28.64 2.45 -3.92
CA TYR A 17 29.24 1.54 -4.89
C TYR A 17 28.91 0.06 -4.68
N ASP A 18 28.24 -0.33 -3.59
CA ASP A 18 27.89 -1.73 -3.34
C ASP A 18 26.54 -2.13 -3.98
N GLN A 19 26.58 -2.49 -5.27
CA GLN A 19 25.41 -2.98 -6.01
C GLN A 19 24.84 -4.28 -5.41
N VAL A 20 25.66 -5.11 -4.78
CA VAL A 20 25.22 -6.36 -4.15
C VAL A 20 24.45 -6.04 -2.86
N GLY A 21 24.98 -5.14 -2.04
CA GLY A 21 24.33 -4.61 -0.85
C GLY A 21 23.00 -3.93 -1.18
N LEU A 22 22.96 -3.09 -2.22
CA LEU A 22 21.73 -2.45 -2.68
C LEU A 22 20.71 -3.47 -3.19
N GLY A 23 21.16 -4.49 -3.94
CA GLY A 23 20.31 -5.59 -4.40
C GLY A 23 19.74 -6.43 -3.24
N ASN A 24 20.53 -6.65 -2.19
CA ASN A 24 20.10 -7.35 -0.98
C ASN A 24 19.10 -6.53 -0.17
N LEU A 25 19.34 -5.22 0.00
CA LEU A 25 18.43 -4.29 0.66
C LEU A 25 17.10 -4.19 -0.10
N SER A 26 17.15 -4.09 -1.42
CA SER A 26 15.96 -4.08 -2.29
C SER A 26 15.15 -5.37 -2.10
N ARG A 27 15.82 -6.54 -2.14
CA ARG A 27 15.19 -7.84 -1.88
C ARG A 27 14.61 -7.95 -0.47
N TYR A 28 15.19 -7.27 0.50
CA TYR A 28 14.69 -7.23 1.88
C TYR A 28 13.45 -6.34 2.00
N ILE A 29 13.45 -5.15 1.36
CA ILE A 29 12.33 -4.20 1.37
C ILE A 29 11.09 -4.79 0.69
N ILE A 30 11.26 -5.46 -0.45
CA ILE A 30 10.15 -6.08 -1.19
C ILE A 30 9.75 -7.45 -0.62
N ARG A 31 10.44 -7.93 0.43
CA ARG A 31 10.19 -9.28 0.93
C ARG A 31 8.81 -9.34 1.58
N ALA A 32 7.94 -10.15 0.98
CA ALA A 32 6.67 -10.50 1.61
C ALA A 32 6.92 -11.05 3.03
N CYS A 33 6.16 -10.54 4.01
CA CYS A 33 6.32 -10.91 5.43
C CYS A 33 6.10 -12.41 5.67
N PHE A 34 5.38 -13.08 4.78
CA PHE A 34 5.11 -14.51 4.77
C PHE A 34 5.47 -15.11 3.40
N SER A 35 5.79 -16.40 3.35
CA SER A 35 5.96 -17.09 2.05
C SER A 35 4.96 -18.21 1.89
N GLN A 36 4.34 -18.26 0.70
CA GLN A 36 3.31 -19.22 0.36
C GLN A 36 3.82 -20.66 0.39
N GLU A 37 5.07 -20.89 0.00
CA GLU A 37 5.76 -22.19 0.07
C GLU A 37 5.82 -22.79 1.49
N ARG A 38 5.69 -21.94 2.52
CA ARG A 38 5.70 -22.36 3.93
C ARG A 38 4.30 -22.56 4.51
N MET A 39 3.27 -22.42 3.68
CA MET A 39 1.86 -22.55 4.04
C MET A 39 1.27 -23.82 3.43
N GLY A 40 0.55 -24.60 4.24
CA GLY A 40 -0.29 -25.70 3.80
C GLY A 40 -1.75 -25.41 4.15
N TYR A 41 -2.66 -25.59 3.19
CA TYR A 41 -4.10 -25.44 3.40
C TYR A 41 -4.76 -26.81 3.52
N ILE A 42 -5.58 -26.98 4.54
CA ILE A 42 -6.41 -28.18 4.75
C ILE A 42 -7.87 -27.74 4.64
N PRO A 43 -8.60 -28.20 3.61
CA PRO A 43 -9.98 -27.83 3.42
C PRO A 43 -10.90 -28.50 4.46
N ALA A 44 -12.05 -27.88 4.71
CA ALA A 44 -13.03 -28.33 5.71
C ALA A 44 -13.45 -29.80 5.57
N LYS A 45 -13.58 -30.29 4.32
CA LYS A 45 -13.94 -31.67 3.97
C LYS A 45 -12.95 -32.72 4.49
N ASP A 46 -11.68 -32.35 4.64
CA ASP A 46 -10.59 -33.25 5.04
C ASP A 46 -10.26 -33.07 6.54
N SER A 47 -11.00 -32.19 7.24
CA SER A 47 -10.83 -31.94 8.67
C SER A 47 -11.91 -32.64 9.48
N HIS A 48 -11.50 -33.29 10.57
CA HIS A 48 -12.41 -33.99 11.48
C HIS A 48 -13.47 -33.06 12.10
N ASP A 49 -13.16 -31.76 12.23
CA ASP A 49 -14.03 -30.76 12.86
C ASP A 49 -14.85 -29.95 11.84
N GLY A 50 -14.83 -30.33 10.55
CA GLY A 50 -15.55 -29.63 9.47
C GLY A 50 -15.08 -28.18 9.21
N THR A 51 -13.95 -27.77 9.78
CA THR A 51 -13.42 -26.39 9.68
C THR A 51 -12.12 -26.38 8.89
N ALA A 52 -11.97 -25.42 7.97
CA ALA A 52 -10.74 -25.27 7.20
C ALA A 52 -9.57 -24.78 8.09
N LYS A 53 -8.38 -25.35 7.90
CA LYS A 53 -7.19 -25.07 8.71
C LYS A 53 -6.01 -24.67 7.84
N VAL A 54 -5.19 -23.75 8.33
CA VAL A 54 -3.94 -23.31 7.69
C VAL A 54 -2.77 -23.71 8.58
N ILE A 55 -1.81 -24.41 8.00
CA ILE A 55 -0.56 -24.79 8.65
C ILE A 55 0.54 -23.86 8.14
N TYR A 56 1.19 -23.14 9.04
CA TYR A 56 2.34 -22.32 8.69
C TYR A 56 3.61 -22.84 9.35
N ARG A 57 4.68 -23.02 8.56
CA ARG A 57 5.98 -23.50 9.03
C ARG A 57 6.98 -22.35 9.12
N SER A 58 7.68 -22.25 10.26
CA SER A 58 8.75 -21.27 10.43
C SER A 58 9.88 -21.50 9.41
N LYS A 59 10.65 -20.43 9.13
CA LYS A 59 11.84 -20.48 8.26
C LYS A 59 12.82 -21.57 8.71
N ASP A 60 13.03 -21.69 10.03
CA ASP A 60 13.95 -22.66 10.61
C ASP A 60 13.42 -24.09 10.60
N ARG A 61 12.19 -24.30 10.10
CA ARG A 61 11.46 -25.58 10.04
C ARG A 61 11.18 -26.24 11.40
N LYS A 62 11.68 -25.68 12.50
CA LYS A 62 11.54 -26.19 13.88
C LYS A 62 10.14 -26.01 14.47
N SER A 63 9.40 -24.97 14.08
CA SER A 63 8.07 -24.69 14.60
C SER A 63 7.01 -24.69 13.50
N ARG A 64 5.89 -25.34 13.81
CA ARG A 64 4.68 -25.42 12.98
C ARG A 64 3.51 -24.91 13.81
N LYS A 65 2.80 -23.92 13.30
CA LYS A 65 1.55 -23.44 13.90
C LYS A 65 0.37 -23.79 13.01
N VAL A 66 -0.72 -24.21 13.62
CA VAL A 66 -1.98 -24.49 12.94
C VAL A 66 -2.97 -23.42 13.35
N PHE A 67 -3.64 -22.83 12.38
CA PHE A 67 -4.65 -21.81 12.57
C PHE A 67 -5.96 -22.27 11.94
N ASN A 68 -7.09 -21.81 12.48
CA ASN A 68 -8.33 -21.78 11.71
C ASN A 68 -8.12 -20.86 10.49
N ALA A 69 -8.66 -21.21 9.33
CA ALA A 69 -8.56 -20.39 8.12
C ALA A 69 -9.05 -18.95 8.35
N LEU A 70 -10.12 -18.75 9.11
CA LEU A 70 -10.64 -17.42 9.42
C LEU A 70 -9.72 -16.64 10.38
N ASP A 71 -9.19 -17.30 11.41
CA ASP A 71 -8.24 -16.66 12.34
C ASP A 71 -6.92 -16.31 11.63
N TRP A 72 -6.47 -17.16 10.71
CA TRP A 72 -5.32 -16.87 9.86
C TRP A 72 -5.55 -15.62 9.01
N LEU A 73 -6.71 -15.53 8.36
CA LEU A 73 -7.08 -14.37 7.54
C LEU A 73 -7.19 -13.11 8.38
N ALA A 74 -7.85 -13.17 9.54
CA ALA A 74 -7.94 -12.04 10.48
C ALA A 74 -6.54 -11.53 10.85
N ARG A 75 -5.64 -12.42 11.26
CA ARG A 75 -4.25 -12.04 11.57
C ARG A 75 -3.52 -11.42 10.39
N LEU A 76 -3.69 -11.95 9.18
CA LEU A 76 -3.12 -11.33 7.97
C LEU A 76 -3.65 -9.92 7.75
N THR A 77 -4.95 -9.71 7.92
CA THR A 77 -5.56 -8.39 7.71
C THR A 77 -5.10 -7.35 8.73
N THR A 78 -4.68 -7.75 9.95
CA THR A 78 -4.11 -6.79 10.93
C THR A 78 -2.81 -6.14 10.49
N HIS A 79 -2.09 -6.73 9.52
CA HIS A 79 -0.90 -6.13 8.94
C HIS A 79 -1.21 -5.10 7.84
N ILE A 80 -2.46 -5.04 7.37
CA ILE A 80 -2.90 -4.05 6.38
C ILE A 80 -3.27 -2.78 7.16
N PRO A 81 -2.55 -1.66 6.97
CA PRO A 81 -2.85 -0.41 7.66
C PRO A 81 -4.24 0.11 7.28
N GLY A 82 -4.85 0.90 8.17
CA GLY A 82 -6.14 1.53 7.92
C GLY A 82 -6.09 2.49 6.72
N ARG A 83 -7.26 2.81 6.15
CA ARG A 83 -7.35 3.85 5.10
C ARG A 83 -6.82 5.17 5.66
N TYR A 84 -5.94 5.82 4.89
CA TYR A 84 -5.25 7.07 5.24
C TYR A 84 -4.28 7.00 6.43
N GLU A 85 -3.94 5.79 6.90
CA GLU A 85 -2.92 5.64 7.93
C GLU A 85 -1.52 5.72 7.32
N HIS A 86 -0.68 6.61 7.84
CA HIS A 86 0.69 6.77 7.39
C HIS A 86 1.55 5.59 7.87
N THR A 87 1.92 4.69 6.97
CA THR A 87 2.83 3.55 7.23
C THR A 87 4.27 3.96 7.44
N VAL A 88 4.68 5.15 6.98
CA VAL A 88 6.03 5.68 7.13
C VAL A 88 5.99 7.02 7.86
N ARG A 89 6.68 7.09 9.00
CA ARG A 89 6.85 8.32 9.78
C ARG A 89 8.32 8.71 9.77
N TYR A 90 8.62 9.91 9.26
CA TYR A 90 9.99 10.43 9.21
C TYR A 90 10.29 11.32 10.42
N TYR A 91 11.34 10.98 11.16
CA TYR A 91 11.76 11.72 12.35
C TYR A 91 13.16 12.33 12.20
N GLY A 92 13.49 13.25 13.11
CA GLY A 92 14.82 13.86 13.21
C GLY A 92 15.26 14.47 11.88
N HIS A 93 16.41 14.03 11.37
CA HIS A 93 17.01 14.54 10.14
C HIS A 93 16.14 14.34 8.88
N TYR A 94 15.33 13.28 8.86
CA TYR A 94 14.45 12.93 7.74
C TYR A 94 13.06 13.56 7.84
N SER A 95 12.72 14.22 8.94
CA SER A 95 11.40 14.86 9.13
C SER A 95 11.12 15.93 8.07
N ASN A 96 9.85 16.15 7.74
CA ASN A 96 9.47 17.20 6.77
C ASN A 96 9.94 18.59 7.22
N LYS A 97 9.93 18.86 8.54
CA LYS A 97 10.40 20.12 9.11
C LYS A 97 11.91 20.30 8.91
N SER A 98 12.73 19.32 9.27
CA SER A 98 14.19 19.40 9.10
C SER A 98 14.59 19.51 7.63
N ARG A 99 13.92 18.76 6.74
CA ARG A 99 14.10 18.86 5.29
C ARG A 99 13.74 20.26 4.77
N GLY A 100 12.59 20.79 5.19
CA GLY A 100 12.16 22.14 4.82
C GLY A 100 13.14 23.22 5.27
N MET A 101 13.72 23.10 6.46
CA MET A 101 14.74 24.03 6.96
C MET A 101 16.04 23.94 6.16
N ARG A 102 16.53 22.73 5.82
CA ARG A 102 17.71 22.55 4.97
C ARG A 102 17.51 23.11 3.57
N LYS A 103 16.32 22.90 2.99
CA LYS A 103 15.94 23.47 1.70
C LYS A 103 15.94 25.00 1.72
N LYS A 104 15.42 25.63 2.78
CA LYS A 104 15.47 27.08 2.96
C LYS A 104 16.89 27.62 3.13
N ALA A 105 17.77 26.86 3.78
CA ALA A 105 19.17 27.21 4.00
C ALA A 105 20.08 26.93 2.79
N GLY A 106 19.55 26.38 1.69
CA GLY A 106 20.34 26.01 0.51
C GLY A 106 21.27 24.80 0.75
N MET A 107 21.01 23.98 1.77
CA MET A 107 21.85 22.84 2.19
C MET A 107 21.20 21.48 1.85
N ASP A 108 20.27 21.42 0.89
CA ASP A 108 19.52 20.18 0.60
C ASP A 108 20.23 19.22 -0.37
N ASP A 109 21.52 19.41 -0.62
CA ASP A 109 22.27 18.74 -1.70
C ASP A 109 22.95 17.41 -1.32
N SER A 110 22.53 16.71 -0.26
CA SER A 110 23.23 15.46 0.14
C SER A 110 22.36 14.39 0.76
N ILE A 111 21.13 14.23 0.28
CA ILE A 111 20.52 12.90 0.34
C ILE A 111 20.52 12.39 -1.09
N PRO A 112 21.37 11.40 -1.45
CA PRO A 112 21.18 10.65 -2.67
C PRO A 112 19.77 10.08 -2.55
N ALA A 113 18.83 10.59 -3.34
CA ALA A 113 17.58 9.90 -3.52
C ALA A 113 17.95 8.46 -3.90
N VAL A 114 17.47 7.47 -3.13
CA VAL A 114 17.80 6.04 -3.32
C VAL A 114 17.58 5.60 -4.77
N MET A 115 16.74 6.35 -5.49
CA MET A 115 16.70 6.40 -6.93
C MET A 115 16.89 7.86 -7.35
N PRO A 116 17.89 8.22 -8.18
CA PRO A 116 17.83 9.49 -8.87
C PRO A 116 16.52 9.51 -9.65
N ASN A 117 15.67 10.50 -9.36
CA ASN A 117 14.55 10.75 -10.25
C ASN A 117 15.17 11.45 -11.46
N GLU A 118 15.61 10.65 -12.44
CA GLU A 118 16.24 11.13 -13.67
C GLU A 118 15.31 12.04 -14.49
N MET A 119 14.04 12.12 -14.08
CA MET A 119 13.02 12.89 -14.75
C MET A 119 12.98 14.34 -14.24
N THR A 120 13.08 15.24 -15.20
CA THR A 120 12.86 16.67 -15.01
C THR A 120 11.43 16.96 -14.50
N SER A 121 11.23 18.10 -13.85
CA SER A 121 9.91 18.55 -13.39
C SER A 121 8.85 18.56 -14.52
N LYS A 122 9.27 18.71 -15.78
CA LYS A 122 8.40 18.70 -16.96
C LYS A 122 7.89 17.29 -17.30
N GLU A 123 8.70 16.26 -17.10
CA GLU A 123 8.31 14.86 -17.26
C GLU A 123 7.45 14.37 -16.09
N SER A 124 7.65 14.92 -14.88
CA SER A 124 6.77 14.68 -13.73
C SER A 124 5.35 15.24 -13.95
N ARG A 125 5.19 16.35 -14.69
CA ARG A 125 3.87 16.92 -15.03
C ARG A 125 3.04 16.08 -16.00
N GLN A 126 3.65 15.13 -16.72
CA GLN A 126 2.95 14.14 -17.54
C GLN A 126 2.47 12.92 -16.74
N ASN A 127 2.48 12.99 -15.40
CA ASN A 127 2.09 11.86 -14.55
C ASN A 127 0.68 11.36 -14.86
N TRP A 128 -0.28 12.26 -15.11
CA TRP A 128 -1.66 11.84 -15.33
C TRP A 128 -1.81 10.94 -16.56
N ALA A 129 -1.18 11.30 -17.69
CA ALA A 129 -1.28 10.54 -18.95
C ALA A 129 -0.59 9.17 -18.81
N ARG A 130 0.60 9.15 -18.20
CA ARG A 130 1.32 7.90 -17.91
C ARG A 130 0.57 7.00 -16.91
N LEU A 131 -0.10 7.59 -15.92
CA LEU A 131 -0.90 6.85 -14.94
C LEU A 131 -2.12 6.22 -15.61
N ILE A 132 -2.83 6.95 -16.47
CA ILE A 132 -3.94 6.41 -17.27
C ILE A 132 -3.43 5.26 -18.14
N GLN A 133 -2.32 5.46 -18.86
CA GLN A 133 -1.71 4.43 -19.70
C GLN A 133 -1.31 3.19 -18.90
N LYS A 134 -0.81 3.36 -17.67
CA LYS A 134 -0.42 2.22 -16.83
C LYS A 134 -1.61 1.44 -16.27
N ILE A 135 -2.69 2.14 -15.90
CA ILE A 135 -3.86 1.52 -15.25
C ILE A 135 -4.80 0.91 -16.30
N TYR A 136 -5.02 1.63 -17.39
CA TYR A 136 -5.99 1.28 -18.43
C TYR A 136 -5.34 0.74 -19.70
N GLU A 137 -4.01 0.66 -19.77
CA GLU A 137 -3.26 0.20 -20.94
C GLU A 137 -3.51 1.03 -22.23
N VAL A 138 -4.05 2.24 -22.09
CA VAL A 138 -4.42 3.15 -23.20
C VAL A 138 -3.69 4.48 -23.05
N ASP A 139 -2.99 4.91 -24.11
CA ASP A 139 -2.37 6.24 -24.15
C ASP A 139 -3.41 7.33 -24.50
N PRO A 140 -3.74 8.24 -23.58
CA PRO A 140 -4.75 9.27 -23.82
C PRO A 140 -4.28 10.37 -24.79
N LEU A 141 -3.01 10.40 -25.18
CA LEU A 141 -2.44 11.36 -26.13
C LEU A 141 -2.30 10.79 -27.56
N ILE A 142 -2.89 9.63 -27.83
CA ILE A 142 -2.96 9.05 -29.18
C ILE A 142 -4.42 9.00 -29.62
N CYS A 143 -4.70 9.51 -30.83
CA CYS A 143 -6.05 9.44 -31.38
C CYS A 143 -6.41 7.98 -31.72
N PRO A 144 -7.54 7.44 -31.23
CA PRO A 144 -7.94 6.07 -31.52
C PRO A 144 -8.37 5.84 -32.98
N LYS A 145 -8.63 6.91 -33.75
CA LYS A 145 -9.06 6.82 -35.15
C LYS A 145 -7.90 6.87 -36.14
N CYS A 146 -6.94 7.76 -35.93
CA CYS A 146 -5.85 8.01 -36.86
C CYS A 146 -4.45 7.72 -36.31
N TRP A 147 -4.33 7.31 -35.04
CA TRP A 147 -3.06 7.02 -34.36
C TRP A 147 -2.08 8.20 -34.30
N GLY A 148 -2.54 9.41 -34.62
CA GLY A 148 -1.76 10.64 -34.52
C GLY A 148 -1.63 11.12 -33.07
N GLN A 149 -0.57 11.88 -32.82
CA GLN A 149 -0.32 12.51 -31.53
C GLN A 149 -1.31 13.65 -31.27
N MET A 150 -1.95 13.63 -30.10
CA MET A 150 -2.88 14.65 -29.63
C MET A 150 -2.20 15.58 -28.62
N TYR A 151 -2.64 16.83 -28.58
CA TYR A 151 -2.14 17.86 -27.67
C TYR A 151 -3.29 18.46 -26.87
N ILE A 152 -3.04 18.75 -25.59
CA ILE A 152 -4.00 19.47 -24.75
C ILE A 152 -4.06 20.93 -25.22
N ILE A 153 -5.25 21.37 -25.61
CA ILE A 153 -5.48 22.75 -26.09
C ILE A 153 -5.81 23.67 -24.91
N SER A 154 -6.70 23.24 -24.02
CA SER A 154 -7.12 23.99 -22.84
C SER A 154 -7.70 23.07 -21.76
N PHE A 155 -7.79 23.57 -20.54
CA PHE A 155 -8.56 22.96 -19.45
C PHE A 155 -9.83 23.76 -19.27
N ILE A 156 -10.97 23.08 -19.20
CA ILE A 156 -12.29 23.67 -18.98
C ILE A 156 -12.69 23.28 -17.55
N GLU A 157 -12.86 24.26 -16.68
CA GLU A 157 -13.18 24.04 -15.25
C GLU A 157 -14.61 24.46 -14.90
N GLU A 158 -15.29 25.22 -15.77
CA GLU A 158 -16.65 25.71 -15.56
C GLU A 158 -17.70 24.62 -15.81
N LEU A 159 -18.45 24.27 -14.77
CA LEU A 159 -19.42 23.16 -14.80
C LEU A 159 -20.50 23.34 -15.88
N ASP A 160 -21.03 24.56 -16.04
CA ASP A 160 -22.10 24.84 -17.00
C ASP A 160 -21.62 24.63 -18.45
N ILE A 161 -20.37 24.99 -18.73
CA ILE A 161 -19.73 24.77 -20.03
C ILE A 161 -19.48 23.27 -20.26
N ILE A 162 -18.97 22.57 -19.24
CA ILE A 162 -18.74 21.13 -19.28
C ILE A 162 -20.05 20.39 -19.56
N GLU A 163 -21.13 20.73 -18.86
CA GLU A 163 -22.45 20.14 -19.05
C GLU A 163 -22.96 20.37 -20.47
N THR A 164 -22.86 21.60 -20.97
CA THR A 164 -23.30 21.96 -22.33
C THR A 164 -22.55 21.14 -23.38
N ILE A 165 -21.23 21.02 -23.26
CA ILE A 165 -20.39 20.23 -24.18
C ILE A 165 -20.75 18.75 -24.11
N LEU A 166 -20.82 18.17 -22.91
CA LEU A 166 -21.08 16.75 -22.73
C LEU A 166 -22.50 16.36 -23.18
N ARG A 167 -23.50 17.23 -22.97
CA ARG A 167 -24.86 17.02 -23.52
C ARG A 167 -24.86 17.03 -25.03
N HIS A 168 -24.15 17.96 -25.66
CA HIS A 168 -24.03 18.02 -27.12
C HIS A 168 -23.37 16.76 -27.70
N LEU A 169 -22.40 16.18 -27.00
CA LEU A 169 -21.72 14.94 -27.38
C LEU A 169 -22.52 13.66 -27.02
N GLY A 170 -23.63 13.77 -26.29
CA GLY A 170 -24.37 12.62 -25.77
C GLY A 170 -23.64 11.83 -24.68
N LEU A 171 -22.66 12.46 -24.01
CA LEU A 171 -21.80 11.86 -22.97
C LEU A 171 -22.15 12.32 -21.56
N TRP A 172 -23.22 13.08 -21.38
CA TRP A 172 -23.69 13.51 -20.07
C TRP A 172 -24.38 12.36 -19.33
N ASP A 173 -23.61 11.58 -18.57
CA ASP A 173 -24.11 10.51 -17.72
C ASP A 173 -23.97 10.90 -16.24
N ILE A 174 -25.10 11.18 -15.58
CA ILE A 174 -25.18 11.52 -14.14
C ILE A 174 -25.20 10.24 -13.28
N ARG A 175 -24.92 9.06 -13.87
CA ARG A 175 -24.74 7.85 -13.07
C ARG A 175 -23.57 8.06 -12.13
N ASN A 176 -23.92 8.33 -10.88
CA ASN A 176 -23.01 8.37 -9.76
C ASN A 176 -22.19 7.07 -9.83
N HIS A 177 -20.86 7.17 -9.84
CA HIS A 177 -19.97 6.00 -9.73
C HIS A 177 -20.04 5.37 -8.32
N ASP A 178 -21.23 5.39 -7.72
CA ASP A 178 -21.50 4.70 -6.48
C ASP A 178 -21.14 3.24 -6.67
N PRO A 179 -20.39 2.64 -5.72
CA PRO A 179 -20.13 1.22 -5.77
C PRO A 179 -21.48 0.48 -5.87
N PRO A 180 -21.54 -0.61 -6.65
CA PRO A 180 -22.76 -1.41 -6.74
C PRO A 180 -23.26 -1.74 -5.33
N LYS A 181 -24.54 -1.46 -5.07
CA LYS A 181 -25.12 -1.62 -3.73
C LYS A 181 -24.84 -3.03 -3.22
N PRO A 182 -24.17 -3.21 -2.06
CA PRO A 182 -23.93 -4.53 -1.53
C PRO A 182 -25.28 -5.20 -1.26
N SER A 183 -25.45 -6.45 -1.68
CA SER A 183 -26.59 -7.26 -1.29
C SER A 183 -26.49 -7.51 0.21
N ILE A 184 -27.22 -6.75 1.02
CA ILE A 184 -27.27 -6.95 2.47
C ILE A 184 -27.99 -8.28 2.72
N SER A 185 -27.25 -9.34 3.02
CA SER A 185 -27.80 -10.51 3.71
C SER A 185 -27.98 -10.12 5.18
N ASN A 186 -29.20 -10.17 5.69
CA ASN A 186 -29.61 -9.75 7.06
C ASN A 186 -29.03 -10.63 8.21
N LEU A 187 -27.84 -11.20 8.04
CA LEU A 187 -27.13 -11.96 9.06
C LEU A 187 -25.88 -11.17 9.46
N ILE A 188 -26.05 -10.20 10.35
CA ILE A 188 -24.95 -9.69 11.17
C ILE A 188 -25.08 -10.42 12.51
N PRO A 189 -24.24 -11.43 12.81
CA PRO A 189 -24.11 -11.91 14.18
C PRO A 189 -23.54 -10.75 15.01
N ASP A 190 -24.23 -10.36 16.07
CA ASP A 190 -23.71 -9.41 17.05
C ASP A 190 -22.36 -9.90 17.56
N LEU A 191 -21.28 -9.26 17.10
CA LEU A 191 -19.94 -9.49 17.62
C LEU A 191 -19.85 -8.83 19.00
N VAL A 192 -20.32 -9.54 20.02
CA VAL A 192 -20.07 -9.19 21.42
C VAL A 192 -18.56 -9.34 21.65
N TYR A 193 -17.86 -8.22 21.67
CA TYR A 193 -16.43 -8.18 21.93
C TYR A 193 -16.19 -8.36 23.42
N ASP A 194 -15.68 -9.52 23.83
CA ASP A 194 -15.27 -9.78 25.21
C ASP A 194 -13.94 -9.06 25.49
N PHE A 195 -14.00 -8.03 26.33
CA PHE A 195 -12.84 -7.23 26.74
C PHE A 195 -12.08 -7.82 27.94
N SER A 196 -12.45 -9.01 28.43
CA SER A 196 -11.90 -9.59 29.67
C SER A 196 -10.37 -9.82 29.66
N ASP A 197 -9.72 -9.86 28.49
CA ASP A 197 -8.27 -10.07 28.36
C ASP A 197 -7.45 -8.78 28.13
N SER A 198 -8.08 -7.61 28.20
CA SER A 198 -7.39 -6.32 28.02
C SER A 198 -6.74 -5.82 29.32
N GLN A 199 -5.88 -6.62 29.94
CA GLN A 199 -5.01 -6.16 31.04
C GLN A 199 -3.80 -5.45 30.44
N ILE A 200 -3.95 -4.16 30.15
CA ILE A 200 -2.82 -3.24 30.01
C ILE A 200 -2.27 -3.05 31.44
N PRO A 201 -1.00 -3.40 31.73
CA PRO A 201 -0.42 -3.09 33.03
C PRO A 201 -0.44 -1.58 33.25
N ALA A 202 -0.82 -1.14 34.45
CA ALA A 202 -0.74 0.25 34.83
C ALA A 202 0.70 0.74 34.61
N VAL A 203 0.85 1.85 33.89
CA VAL A 203 2.13 2.53 33.68
C VAL A 203 2.65 2.99 35.05
N ASP A 204 3.72 2.37 35.52
CA ASP A 204 4.48 2.87 36.65
C ASP A 204 5.26 4.12 36.19
N TYR A 205 4.88 5.27 36.74
CA TYR A 205 5.65 6.51 36.61
C TYR A 205 6.98 6.34 37.37
N TRP A 206 8.08 6.29 36.64
CA TRP A 206 9.42 6.38 37.23
C TRP A 206 9.65 7.82 37.72
N ASN A 207 9.68 8.00 39.04
CA ASN A 207 10.25 9.17 39.73
C ASN A 207 11.78 9.13 39.69
#